data_AF-A0A9E3FK12-F1
#
_entry.id   AF-A0A9E3FK12-F1
#
_cell.length_a   1.000
_cell.length_b   1.000
_cell.length_c   1.000
_cell.angle_alpha   90.00
_cell.angle_beta   90.00
_cell.angle_gamma   90.00
#
_symmetry.space_group_name_H-M   'P 1'
#
loop_
_entity.id
_entity.type
_entity.pdbx_description
1 polymer ?
#
loop_
_entity_poly.entity_id
_entity_poly.type
_entity_poly.pdbx_seq_one_letter_code
_entity_poly.pdbx_strand_id
1 'polypeptide(L)'
;MKTLRLTSLAALLLFVSAASQTSFAQSSAAGSYQFTLAGDKDLKTVEFSAQTNPDGSATGSIYFTDQAVITIQDVDGTGEKGRFAGYDLKVNVDGLFTAKSETGAQAVMSGTVTSSSVLEFVGQRVVFTVEDNGDNTRIPDKLTWGVYRQIKRDWVPSDAEWKEDPGVGLRWWATDYEVKGDVGYQMPRDETLHGQTFPATVYNFVDAVNTAGDIRVSP
;
A
#
# COMPACT_ATOMS: atom_id res chain seq x y z
N MET A 1 66.88 -27.69 9.64
CA MET A 1 66.45 -26.57 8.76
C MET A 1 65.43 -27.13 7.77
N LYS A 2 64.22 -26.64 7.54
CA LYS A 2 63.38 -25.59 8.10
C LYS A 2 61.93 -26.04 7.80
N THR A 3 61.13 -26.17 8.85
CA THR A 3 59.66 -26.12 8.82
C THR A 3 59.23 -24.84 8.12
N LEU A 4 58.36 -24.91 7.09
CA LEU A 4 57.59 -23.77 6.52
C LEU A 4 56.74 -24.24 5.32
N ARG A 5 55.65 -24.99 5.58
CA ARG A 5 54.60 -25.28 4.58
C ARG A 5 53.19 -25.33 5.18
N LEU A 6 52.93 -24.56 6.23
CA LEU A 6 51.62 -24.53 6.91
C LEU A 6 51.01 -23.12 7.04
N THR A 7 51.72 -22.06 6.64
CA THR A 7 51.23 -20.68 6.75
C THR A 7 50.34 -20.23 5.60
N SER A 8 50.32 -20.96 4.48
CA SER A 8 49.57 -20.52 3.28
C SER A 8 48.07 -20.87 3.31
N LEU A 9 47.63 -21.80 4.16
CA LEU A 9 46.22 -22.20 4.23
C LEU A 9 45.40 -21.31 5.18
N ALA A 10 46.03 -20.76 6.22
CA ALA A 10 45.35 -19.89 7.20
C ALA A 10 45.03 -18.49 6.62
N ALA A 11 45.75 -18.05 5.59
CA ALA A 11 45.50 -16.77 4.92
C ALA A 11 44.27 -16.81 3.98
N LEU A 12 43.87 -17.98 3.48
CA LEU A 12 42.71 -18.09 2.58
C LEU A 12 41.36 -18.14 3.34
N LEU A 13 41.38 -18.52 4.62
CA LEU A 13 40.18 -18.61 5.48
C LEU A 13 39.73 -17.26 6.06
N LEU A 14 40.57 -16.23 6.01
CA LEU A 14 40.24 -14.88 6.48
C LEU A 14 39.54 -14.01 5.42
N PHE A 15 39.38 -14.49 4.18
CA PHE A 15 38.70 -13.75 3.10
C PHE A 15 37.25 -14.19 2.85
N VAL A 16 36.71 -15.14 3.62
CA VAL A 16 35.35 -15.70 3.38
C VAL A 16 34.25 -14.98 4.20
N SER A 17 34.60 -14.07 5.10
CA SER A 17 33.63 -13.37 5.97
C SER A 17 33.31 -11.93 5.55
N ALA A 18 33.50 -11.57 4.28
CA ALA A 18 32.77 -10.45 3.68
C ALA A 18 31.43 -10.95 3.15
N ALA A 19 30.58 -11.46 4.05
CA ALA A 19 29.18 -11.63 3.72
C ALA A 19 28.67 -10.24 3.30
N SER A 20 28.24 -10.14 2.04
CA SER A 20 27.57 -8.95 1.54
C SER A 20 26.42 -8.65 2.48
N GLN A 21 26.61 -7.68 3.37
CA GLN A 21 25.47 -7.05 4.01
C GLN A 21 24.73 -6.39 2.87
N THR A 22 23.68 -7.04 2.37
CA THR A 22 22.63 -6.39 1.62
C THR A 22 22.04 -5.34 2.56
N SER A 23 22.66 -4.17 2.59
CA SER A 23 22.05 -2.96 3.12
C SER A 23 20.80 -2.77 2.29
N PHE A 24 19.63 -3.07 2.87
CA PHE A 24 18.38 -2.60 2.30
C PHE A 24 18.51 -1.07 2.26
N ALA A 25 18.51 -0.51 1.06
CA ALA A 25 18.51 0.94 0.91
C ALA A 25 17.30 1.47 1.69
N GLN A 26 17.55 2.41 2.59
CA GLN A 26 16.48 2.99 3.40
C GLN A 26 15.71 3.95 2.50
N SER A 27 14.60 3.46 1.95
CA SER A 27 13.66 4.27 1.19
C SER A 27 12.80 5.13 2.11
N SER A 28 12.43 6.32 1.65
CA SER A 28 11.52 7.21 2.35
C SER A 28 10.70 8.06 1.38
N ALA A 29 9.51 8.47 1.82
CA ALA A 29 8.64 9.37 1.11
C ALA A 29 7.97 10.30 2.11
N ALA A 30 8.07 11.61 1.91
CA ALA A 30 7.43 12.59 2.77
C ALA A 30 7.01 13.82 1.98
N GLY A 31 5.95 14.47 2.41
CA GLY A 31 5.48 15.68 1.74
C GLY A 31 4.25 16.27 2.40
N SER A 32 4.01 17.53 2.06
CA SER A 32 2.76 18.23 2.33
C SER A 32 2.32 18.88 1.04
N TYR A 33 1.12 18.55 0.60
CA TYR A 33 0.62 18.93 -0.71
C TYR A 33 -0.84 19.37 -0.64
N GLN A 34 -1.12 20.50 -1.25
CA GLN A 34 -2.43 21.12 -1.36
C GLN A 34 -2.80 21.23 -2.83
N PHE A 35 -4.04 20.86 -3.16
CA PHE A 35 -4.49 20.86 -4.54
C PHE A 35 -6.02 20.92 -4.64
N THR A 36 -6.50 21.30 -5.82
CA THR A 36 -7.89 21.13 -6.24
C THR A 36 -7.93 20.15 -7.41
N LEU A 37 -9.05 19.46 -7.65
CA LEU A 37 -9.18 18.60 -8.83
C LEU A 37 -9.78 19.38 -10.01
N ALA A 38 -9.44 19.01 -11.24
CA ALA A 38 -10.09 19.56 -12.41
C ALA A 38 -11.62 19.32 -12.35
N GLY A 39 -12.40 20.40 -12.20
CA GLY A 39 -13.87 20.33 -12.06
C GLY A 39 -14.39 20.36 -10.63
N ASP A 40 -13.50 20.24 -9.64
CA ASP A 40 -13.77 20.47 -8.22
C ASP A 40 -13.19 21.84 -7.80
N LYS A 41 -13.87 22.55 -6.91
CA LYS A 41 -13.37 23.82 -6.34
C LYS A 41 -12.90 23.65 -4.90
N ASP A 42 -13.10 22.47 -4.33
CA ASP A 42 -12.83 22.20 -2.93
C ASP A 42 -11.34 21.88 -2.74
N LEU A 43 -10.75 22.52 -1.73
CA LEU A 43 -9.34 22.36 -1.40
C LEU A 43 -9.13 21.00 -0.73
N LYS A 44 -8.14 20.26 -1.24
CA LYS A 44 -7.66 19.01 -0.65
C LYS A 44 -6.26 19.23 -0.12
N THR A 45 -5.98 18.70 1.07
CA THR A 45 -4.65 18.73 1.66
C THR A 45 -4.24 17.33 2.07
N VAL A 46 -3.05 16.92 1.69
CA VAL A 46 -2.42 15.68 2.13
C VAL A 46 -1.07 15.98 2.77
N GLU A 47 -0.82 15.36 3.90
CA GLU A 47 0.47 15.34 4.57
C GLU A 47 0.84 13.89 4.81
N PHE A 48 2.07 13.50 4.47
CA PHE A 48 2.50 12.13 4.61
C PHE A 48 3.98 12.04 4.95
N SER A 49 4.32 10.95 5.62
CA SER A 49 5.69 10.56 5.91
C SER A 49 5.73 9.05 6.06
N ALA A 50 6.60 8.39 5.32
CA ALA A 50 6.81 6.96 5.36
C ALA A 50 8.29 6.63 5.16
N GLN A 51 8.75 5.58 5.82
CA GLN A 51 10.10 5.06 5.68
C GLN A 51 10.12 3.54 5.80
N THR A 52 11.02 2.90 5.06
CA THR A 52 11.38 1.50 5.29
C THR A 52 12.33 1.38 6.48
N ASN A 53 12.06 0.41 7.33
CA ASN A 53 12.88 0.04 8.47
C ASN A 53 13.99 -0.93 8.04
N PRO A 54 15.04 -1.13 8.88
CA PRO A 54 16.12 -2.06 8.59
C PRO A 54 15.69 -3.53 8.40
N ASP A 55 14.52 -3.90 8.91
CA ASP A 55 13.93 -5.24 8.77
C ASP A 55 13.11 -5.41 7.47
N GLY A 56 13.05 -4.38 6.63
CA GLY A 56 12.26 -4.36 5.40
C GLY A 56 10.78 -4.03 5.60
N SER A 57 10.30 -3.86 6.83
CA SER A 57 8.96 -3.33 7.10
C SER A 57 8.90 -1.84 6.74
N ALA A 58 7.70 -1.29 6.57
CA ALA A 58 7.52 0.15 6.41
C ALA A 58 6.69 0.70 7.57
N THR A 59 6.98 1.95 7.95
CA THR A 59 6.20 2.68 8.96
C THR A 59 5.98 4.11 8.49
N GLY A 60 4.85 4.70 8.87
CA GLY A 60 4.54 6.06 8.51
C GLY A 60 3.11 6.46 8.80
N SER A 61 2.74 7.64 8.35
CA SER A 61 1.37 8.15 8.45
C SER A 61 1.01 8.97 7.22
N ILE A 62 -0.27 8.93 6.87
CA ILE A 62 -0.89 9.85 5.91
C ILE A 62 -2.04 10.54 6.62
N TYR A 63 -2.09 11.86 6.52
CA TYR A 63 -3.21 12.68 6.89
C TYR A 63 -3.79 13.30 5.62
N PHE A 64 -5.06 13.05 5.36
CA PHE A 64 -5.74 13.55 4.16
C PHE A 64 -6.99 14.30 4.58
N THR A 65 -7.21 15.47 4.01
CA THR A 65 -8.41 16.29 4.22
C THR A 65 -8.99 16.71 2.89
N ASP A 66 -10.29 16.64 2.80
CA ASP A 66 -11.08 17.11 1.67
C ASP A 66 -12.24 17.96 2.19
N GLN A 67 -12.41 19.15 1.63
CA GLN A 67 -13.54 20.01 1.95
C GLN A 67 -14.79 19.66 1.15
N ALA A 68 -14.69 18.76 0.16
CA ALA A 68 -15.79 18.36 -0.68
C ALA A 68 -16.90 17.66 0.11
N VAL A 69 -18.12 18.08 -0.15
CA VAL A 69 -19.29 17.50 0.50
C VAL A 69 -19.49 16.06 0.02
N ILE A 70 -19.37 15.08 0.92
CA ILE A 70 -19.76 13.70 0.62
C ILE A 70 -21.25 13.56 0.89
N THR A 71 -21.97 13.03 -0.10
CA THR A 71 -23.34 12.55 0.08
C THR A 71 -23.29 11.03 0.09
N ILE A 72 -23.53 10.41 1.25
CA ILE A 72 -23.64 8.96 1.34
C ILE A 72 -25.05 8.59 0.91
N GLN A 73 -25.14 7.76 -0.13
CA GLN A 73 -26.41 7.23 -0.60
C GLN A 73 -26.83 6.10 0.33
N ASP A 74 -28.06 6.19 0.84
CA ASP A 74 -28.73 5.11 1.54
C ASP A 74 -28.83 3.89 0.62
N VAL A 75 -27.96 2.90 0.85
CA VAL A 75 -27.84 1.68 0.05
C VAL A 75 -28.63 0.51 0.65
N ASP A 76 -29.05 0.59 1.92
CA ASP A 76 -29.76 -0.47 2.64
C ASP A 76 -31.23 -0.14 2.97
N GLY A 77 -31.69 1.07 2.63
CA GLY A 77 -33.07 1.52 2.82
C GLY A 77 -33.41 1.84 4.27
N THR A 78 -32.40 2.00 5.14
CA THR A 78 -32.57 2.33 6.55
C THR A 78 -32.90 3.81 6.78
N GLY A 79 -32.80 4.64 5.74
CA GLY A 79 -33.25 6.04 5.75
C GLY A 79 -32.19 7.05 6.21
N GLU A 80 -31.00 6.62 6.63
CA GLU A 80 -29.94 7.53 7.06
C GLU A 80 -29.15 8.08 5.86
N LYS A 81 -29.61 9.21 5.33
CA LYS A 81 -28.86 10.00 4.35
C LYS A 81 -27.88 10.91 5.08
N GLY A 82 -26.62 10.50 5.17
CA GLY A 82 -25.54 11.33 5.71
C GLY A 82 -24.97 12.28 4.66
N ARG A 83 -25.08 13.60 4.86
CA ARG A 83 -24.31 14.61 4.14
C ARG A 83 -23.18 15.09 5.04
N PHE A 84 -21.94 14.79 4.67
CA PHE A 84 -20.76 15.16 5.44
C PHE A 84 -20.10 16.39 4.81
N ALA A 85 -19.75 17.36 5.65
CA ALA A 85 -19.01 18.56 5.23
C ALA A 85 -17.52 18.19 5.15
N GLY A 86 -17.10 17.62 4.02
CA GLY A 86 -15.74 17.14 3.88
C GLY A 86 -15.48 15.81 4.59
N TYR A 87 -14.25 15.33 4.43
CA TYR A 87 -13.71 14.25 5.22
C TYR A 87 -12.26 14.49 5.60
N ASP A 88 -11.89 14.02 6.78
CA ASP A 88 -10.50 13.84 7.17
C ASP A 88 -10.22 12.35 7.40
N LEU A 89 -9.00 11.94 7.08
CA LEU A 89 -8.51 10.57 7.21
C LEU A 89 -7.12 10.61 7.82
N LYS A 90 -6.90 9.74 8.81
CA LYS A 90 -5.58 9.40 9.32
C LYS A 90 -5.28 7.94 9.03
N VAL A 91 -4.24 7.69 8.26
CA VAL A 91 -3.81 6.36 7.83
C VAL A 91 -2.50 6.04 8.53
N ASN A 92 -2.39 4.82 9.05
CA ASN A 92 -1.11 4.25 9.49
C ASN A 92 -0.51 3.45 8.34
N VAL A 93 0.68 3.84 7.88
CA VAL A 93 1.38 3.23 6.76
C VAL A 93 2.15 2.01 7.25
N ASP A 94 1.97 0.89 6.57
CA ASP A 94 2.65 -0.38 6.83
C ASP A 94 3.31 -0.98 5.57
N GLY A 95 3.21 -0.29 4.43
CA GLY A 95 3.90 -0.64 3.20
C GLY A 95 4.41 0.60 2.48
N LEU A 96 5.67 0.54 2.02
CA LEU A 96 6.31 1.54 1.20
C LEU A 96 7.10 0.83 0.10
N PHE A 97 6.89 1.27 -1.13
CA PHE A 97 7.69 0.87 -2.27
C PHE A 97 8.10 2.12 -3.03
N THR A 98 9.38 2.26 -3.35
CA THR A 98 9.92 3.37 -4.13
C THR A 98 10.51 2.85 -5.43
N ALA A 99 10.37 3.65 -6.48
CA ALA A 99 10.93 3.37 -7.79
C ALA A 99 11.39 4.67 -8.45
N LYS A 100 12.32 4.56 -9.41
CA LYS A 100 12.59 5.66 -10.33
C LYS A 100 11.65 5.53 -11.53
N SER A 101 10.97 6.62 -11.87
CA SER A 101 10.22 6.75 -13.12
C SER A 101 11.07 7.54 -14.15
N GLU A 102 10.56 7.67 -15.37
CA GLU A 102 11.22 8.48 -16.41
C GLU A 102 11.22 9.98 -16.07
N THR A 103 10.22 10.44 -15.32
CA THR A 103 9.98 11.84 -14.98
C THR A 103 10.52 12.22 -13.60
N GLY A 104 10.70 11.25 -12.70
CA GLY A 104 11.02 11.54 -11.30
C GLY A 104 11.18 10.31 -10.41
N ALA A 105 11.06 10.51 -9.10
CA ALA A 105 11.03 9.42 -8.12
C ALA A 105 9.59 9.16 -7.68
N GLN A 106 9.17 7.89 -7.67
CA GLN A 106 7.81 7.49 -7.35
C GLN A 106 7.78 6.70 -6.05
N ALA A 107 6.78 6.94 -5.21
CA ALA A 107 6.51 6.17 -4.01
C ALA A 107 5.06 5.67 -3.98
N VAL A 108 4.89 4.38 -3.69
CA VAL A 108 3.61 3.74 -3.43
C VAL A 108 3.56 3.37 -1.95
N MET A 109 2.63 3.99 -1.24
CA MET A 109 2.37 3.76 0.18
C MET A 109 1.06 2.99 0.34
N SER A 110 1.06 2.01 1.22
CA SER A 110 -0.15 1.32 1.66
C SER A 110 -0.31 1.43 3.17
N GLY A 111 -1.55 1.57 3.63
CA GLY A 111 -1.83 1.66 5.05
C GLY A 111 -3.29 1.45 5.37
N THR A 112 -3.60 1.47 6.66
CA THR A 112 -4.97 1.27 7.17
C THR A 112 -5.47 2.54 7.82
N VAL A 113 -6.71 2.93 7.53
CA VAL A 113 -7.35 4.10 8.15
C VAL A 113 -7.57 3.82 9.63
N THR A 114 -6.95 4.63 10.48
CA THR A 114 -7.03 4.54 11.94
C THR A 114 -8.04 5.51 12.54
N SER A 115 -8.31 6.62 11.87
CA SER A 115 -9.29 7.63 12.28
C SER A 115 -9.84 8.35 11.05
N SER A 116 -11.12 8.72 11.11
CA SER A 116 -11.78 9.53 10.08
C SER A 116 -12.99 10.23 10.68
N SER A 117 -13.36 11.39 10.11
CA SER A 117 -14.68 11.99 10.36
C SER A 117 -15.84 11.15 9.84
N VAL A 118 -15.60 10.28 8.85
CA VAL A 118 -16.59 9.34 8.31
C VAL A 118 -16.23 7.93 8.78
N LEU A 119 -17.01 7.41 9.73
CA LEU A 119 -16.72 6.14 10.42
C LEU A 119 -16.58 4.95 9.46
N GLU A 120 -17.28 4.98 8.33
CA GLU A 120 -17.22 3.92 7.32
C GLU A 120 -15.82 3.70 6.73
N PHE A 121 -14.96 4.74 6.74
CA PHE A 121 -13.59 4.63 6.25
C PHE A 121 -12.65 4.00 7.28
N VAL A 122 -12.98 3.99 8.57
CA VAL A 122 -12.11 3.42 9.61
C VAL A 122 -11.94 1.91 9.38
N GLY A 123 -10.69 1.44 9.39
CA GLY A 123 -10.32 0.06 9.08
C GLY A 123 -10.20 -0.25 7.58
N GLN A 124 -10.55 0.68 6.68
CA GLN A 124 -10.33 0.49 5.25
C GLN A 124 -8.85 0.62 4.89
N ARG A 125 -8.48 0.04 3.74
CA ARG A 125 -7.12 0.08 3.21
C ARG A 125 -6.97 1.29 2.30
N VAL A 126 -5.88 2.03 2.44
CA VAL A 126 -5.53 3.12 1.53
C VAL A 126 -4.30 2.71 0.75
N VAL A 127 -4.34 2.95 -0.56
CA VAL A 127 -3.15 2.96 -1.41
C VAL A 127 -2.98 4.39 -1.88
N PHE A 128 -1.84 4.98 -1.57
CA PHE A 128 -1.48 6.35 -1.90
C PHE A 128 -0.19 6.34 -2.70
N THR A 129 -0.23 6.93 -3.89
CA THR A 129 0.91 6.96 -4.80
C THR A 129 1.28 8.39 -5.12
N VAL A 130 2.56 8.70 -5.08
CA VAL A 130 3.11 10.03 -5.38
C VAL A 130 4.28 9.92 -6.34
N GLU A 131 4.46 10.95 -7.15
CA GLU A 131 5.58 11.15 -8.07
C GLU A 131 6.20 12.53 -7.78
N ASP A 132 7.42 12.49 -7.25
CA ASP A 132 8.32 13.63 -7.06
C ASP A 132 9.00 13.93 -8.41
N ASN A 133 8.61 15.03 -9.04
CA ASN A 133 9.18 15.47 -10.31
C ASN A 133 10.42 16.38 -10.13
N GLY A 134 10.90 16.56 -8.89
CA GLY A 134 12.10 17.29 -8.52
C GLY A 134 11.97 18.82 -8.53
N ASP A 135 12.73 19.48 -7.65
CA ASP A 135 12.72 20.92 -7.34
C ASP A 135 12.87 21.89 -8.54
N ASN A 136 13.25 21.41 -9.73
CA ASN A 136 13.62 22.23 -10.89
C ASN A 136 12.82 21.94 -12.17
N THR A 137 11.78 21.12 -12.12
CA THR A 137 10.97 20.84 -13.31
C THR A 137 9.77 21.77 -13.37
N ARG A 138 9.37 22.16 -14.58
CA ARG A 138 8.10 22.90 -14.81
C ARG A 138 6.86 22.02 -14.62
N ILE A 139 7.07 20.76 -14.25
CA ILE A 139 6.05 19.74 -14.14
C ILE A 139 5.74 19.63 -12.65
N PRO A 140 4.49 19.86 -12.22
CA PRO A 140 4.14 19.73 -10.80
C PRO A 140 4.26 18.26 -10.37
N ASP A 141 4.50 18.05 -9.08
CA ASP A 141 4.38 16.72 -8.48
C ASP A 141 2.98 16.14 -8.70
N LYS A 142 2.89 14.81 -8.73
CA LYS A 142 1.63 14.12 -8.98
C LYS A 142 1.30 13.19 -7.85
N LEU A 143 0.00 12.97 -7.65
CA LEU A 143 -0.49 12.03 -6.66
C LEU A 143 -1.77 11.33 -7.12
N THR A 144 -2.06 10.19 -6.51
CA THR A 144 -3.34 9.49 -6.63
C THR A 144 -3.57 8.66 -5.39
N TRP A 145 -4.84 8.46 -5.04
CA TRP A 145 -5.22 7.67 -3.88
C TRP A 145 -6.46 6.84 -4.17
N GLY A 146 -6.55 5.70 -3.50
CA GLY A 146 -7.74 4.89 -3.46
C GLY A 146 -7.98 4.39 -2.04
N VAL A 147 -9.24 4.42 -1.63
CA VAL A 147 -9.69 3.79 -0.38
C VAL A 147 -10.43 2.51 -0.77
N TYR A 148 -9.98 1.38 -0.25
CA TYR A 148 -10.43 0.05 -0.60
C TYR A 148 -11.01 -0.62 0.65
N ARG A 149 -12.20 -1.19 0.51
CA ARG A 149 -12.75 -2.09 1.52
C ARG A 149 -11.83 -3.30 1.62
N GLN A 150 -11.39 -3.63 2.83
CA GLN A 150 -10.70 -4.90 3.05
C GLN A 150 -11.71 -6.02 2.81
N ILE A 151 -11.49 -6.81 1.78
CA ILE A 151 -12.20 -8.07 1.63
C ILE A 151 -11.56 -9.01 2.63
N LYS A 152 -12.08 -9.03 3.85
CA LYS A 152 -11.68 -10.02 4.86
C LYS A 152 -12.14 -11.38 4.33
N ARG A 153 -11.24 -12.14 3.71
CA ARG A 153 -11.46 -13.55 3.34
C ARG A 153 -11.03 -14.46 4.50
N ASP A 154 -11.37 -14.06 5.74
CA ASP A 154 -11.15 -14.84 6.95
C ASP A 154 -12.20 -15.93 7.17
N TRP A 155 -13.24 -15.94 6.31
CA TRP A 155 -14.21 -16.99 6.26
C TRP A 155 -13.55 -18.29 5.78
N VAL A 156 -13.26 -19.18 6.74
CA VAL A 156 -12.90 -20.56 6.47
C VAL A 156 -14.22 -21.32 6.26
N PRO A 157 -14.49 -21.86 5.08
CA PRO A 157 -15.65 -22.71 4.85
C PRO A 157 -15.70 -23.83 5.90
N SER A 158 -16.73 -23.78 6.74
CA SER A 158 -17.07 -24.85 7.67
C SER A 158 -17.87 -25.88 6.90
N ASP A 159 -17.16 -26.73 6.15
CA ASP A 159 -17.69 -27.98 5.60
C ASP A 159 -18.81 -27.81 4.53
N ALA A 160 -18.72 -28.62 3.47
CA ALA A 160 -19.57 -28.57 2.28
C ALA A 160 -21.00 -29.17 2.48
N GLU A 161 -21.37 -29.56 3.70
CA GLU A 161 -22.64 -30.25 4.00
C GLU A 161 -23.77 -29.30 4.46
N TRP A 162 -23.52 -28.01 4.67
CA TRP A 162 -24.54 -27.09 5.19
C TRP A 162 -25.36 -26.40 4.10
N LYS A 163 -26.66 -26.71 4.08
CA LYS A 163 -27.62 -26.33 3.03
C LYS A 163 -28.00 -24.84 3.00
N GLU A 164 -27.62 -24.08 4.03
CA GLU A 164 -28.05 -22.69 4.24
C GLU A 164 -26.87 -21.71 4.30
N ASP A 165 -25.72 -22.07 3.73
CA ASP A 165 -24.58 -21.16 3.64
C ASP A 165 -24.77 -20.14 2.49
N PRO A 166 -24.89 -18.83 2.76
CA PRO A 166 -25.04 -17.81 1.73
C PRO A 166 -23.73 -17.50 0.98
N GLY A 167 -22.76 -18.43 1.01
CA GLY A 167 -21.37 -18.30 0.59
C GLY A 167 -21.10 -17.33 -0.56
N VAL A 168 -20.20 -16.38 -0.32
CA VAL A 168 -19.66 -15.48 -1.33
C VAL A 168 -18.21 -15.85 -1.61
N GLY A 169 -17.91 -16.18 -2.87
CA GLY A 169 -16.61 -15.86 -3.46
C GLY A 169 -15.51 -16.93 -3.45
N LEU A 170 -15.76 -18.16 -3.03
CA LEU A 170 -14.78 -19.26 -3.21
C LEU A 170 -15.32 -20.31 -4.19
N ARG A 171 -14.63 -20.50 -5.32
CA ARG A 171 -14.86 -21.63 -6.21
C ARG A 171 -13.95 -22.77 -5.78
N TRP A 172 -14.54 -23.79 -5.18
CA TRP A 172 -13.87 -25.07 -5.03
C TRP A 172 -13.93 -25.82 -6.35
N TRP A 173 -12.81 -26.38 -6.80
CA TRP A 173 -12.87 -27.44 -7.80
C TRP A 173 -13.25 -28.68 -7.01
N ALA A 174 -14.52 -29.07 -7.08
CA ALA A 174 -15.00 -30.27 -6.42
C ALA A 174 -14.21 -31.47 -6.94
N THR A 175 -13.53 -32.14 -6.03
CA THR A 175 -12.93 -33.45 -6.20
C THR A 175 -14.06 -34.44 -6.51
N ASP A 176 -13.88 -35.26 -7.54
CA ASP A 176 -14.86 -36.29 -7.87
C ASP A 176 -14.92 -37.34 -6.75
N TYR A 177 -16.12 -37.78 -6.42
CA TYR A 177 -16.44 -38.58 -5.24
C TYR A 177 -15.81 -40.00 -5.23
N GLU A 178 -15.08 -40.39 -6.28
CA GLU A 178 -14.70 -41.78 -6.51
C GLU A 178 -13.33 -42.16 -5.93
N VAL A 179 -12.49 -41.19 -5.51
CA VAL A 179 -11.12 -41.48 -5.05
C VAL A 179 -10.93 -41.15 -3.56
N LYS A 180 -10.85 -42.20 -2.73
CA LYS A 180 -10.39 -42.10 -1.33
C LYS A 180 -8.91 -41.69 -1.30
N GLY A 181 -8.65 -40.39 -1.28
CA GLY A 181 -7.30 -39.84 -1.13
C GLY A 181 -7.09 -38.47 -1.78
N ASP A 182 -8.09 -37.89 -2.45
CA ASP A 182 -7.92 -36.60 -3.10
C ASP A 182 -7.94 -35.45 -2.09
N VAL A 183 -6.81 -34.78 -1.94
CA VAL A 183 -6.63 -33.65 -1.02
C VAL A 183 -7.00 -32.39 -1.78
N GLY A 184 -8.20 -31.85 -1.52
CA GLY A 184 -8.66 -30.63 -2.17
C GLY A 184 -7.63 -29.50 -2.11
N TYR A 185 -7.42 -28.82 -3.23
CA TYR A 185 -6.48 -27.70 -3.32
C TYR A 185 -7.14 -26.40 -2.88
N GLN A 186 -6.62 -25.79 -1.82
CA GLN A 186 -7.02 -24.47 -1.34
C GLN A 186 -6.67 -23.42 -2.40
N MET A 187 -7.61 -22.52 -2.77
CA MET A 187 -7.25 -21.34 -3.56
C MET A 187 -6.26 -20.45 -2.76
N PRO A 188 -5.33 -19.74 -3.44
CA PRO A 188 -4.27 -18.98 -2.77
C PRO A 188 -4.79 -17.92 -1.78
N ARG A 189 -4.00 -17.67 -0.73
CA ARG A 189 -4.36 -16.86 0.44
C ARG A 189 -4.33 -15.35 0.19
N ASP A 190 -5.11 -14.68 1.04
CA ASP A 190 -5.14 -13.27 1.45
C ASP A 190 -4.63 -12.22 0.45
N GLU A 191 -5.57 -11.48 -0.15
CA GLU A 191 -5.32 -10.35 -1.05
C GLU A 191 -5.26 -9.02 -0.27
N THR A 192 -4.54 -8.96 0.86
CA THR A 192 -4.27 -7.66 1.49
C THR A 192 -3.45 -6.81 0.53
N LEU A 193 -3.98 -5.66 0.11
CA LEU A 193 -3.27 -4.74 -0.78
C LEU A 193 -2.04 -4.18 -0.04
N HIS A 194 -0.85 -4.47 -0.55
CA HIS A 194 0.43 -3.93 -0.11
C HIS A 194 0.94 -2.87 -1.09
N GLY A 195 1.90 -2.05 -0.67
CA GLY A 195 2.54 -1.05 -1.54
C GLY A 195 3.23 -1.66 -2.77
N GLN A 196 3.51 -2.96 -2.76
CA GLN A 196 4.09 -3.72 -3.88
C GLN A 196 3.03 -4.44 -4.75
N THR A 197 1.74 -4.34 -4.42
CA THR A 197 0.69 -5.12 -5.10
C THR A 197 0.52 -4.72 -6.56
N PHE A 198 0.73 -3.45 -6.90
CA PHE A 198 0.69 -2.97 -8.28
C PHE A 198 2.03 -2.33 -8.66
N PRO A 199 2.52 -2.56 -9.88
CA PRO A 199 3.70 -1.84 -10.35
C PRO A 199 3.39 -0.36 -10.45
N ALA A 200 4.38 0.47 -10.14
CA ALA A 200 4.25 1.91 -10.08
C ALA A 200 3.75 2.55 -11.41
N THR A 201 3.95 1.84 -12.53
CA THR A 201 3.51 2.24 -13.88
C THR A 201 2.00 2.11 -14.13
N VAL A 202 1.23 1.46 -13.26
CA VAL A 202 -0.21 1.21 -13.46
C VAL A 202 -1.08 2.33 -12.88
N TYR A 203 -0.49 3.21 -12.06
CA TYR A 203 -1.23 4.28 -11.41
C TYR A 203 -1.51 5.44 -12.38
N ASN A 204 -2.79 5.77 -12.53
CA ASN A 204 -3.22 7.00 -13.17
C ASN A 204 -3.28 8.11 -12.12
N PHE A 205 -2.50 9.17 -12.35
CA PHE A 205 -2.46 10.34 -11.49
C PHE A 205 -3.68 11.23 -11.70
N VAL A 206 -4.10 11.92 -10.64
CA VAL A 206 -5.23 12.85 -10.74
C VAL A 206 -4.79 14.13 -11.46
N ASP A 207 -5.72 14.73 -12.21
CA ASP A 207 -5.54 16.05 -12.81
C ASP A 207 -5.69 17.13 -11.73
N ALA A 208 -4.62 17.35 -10.97
CA ALA A 208 -4.54 18.38 -9.94
C ALA A 208 -4.38 19.78 -10.57
N VAL A 209 -5.18 20.72 -10.10
CA VAL A 209 -5.18 22.14 -10.47
C VAL A 209 -4.89 22.96 -9.20
N ASN A 210 -4.19 24.08 -9.33
CA ASN A 210 -3.81 24.95 -8.20
C ASN A 210 -3.04 24.20 -7.11
N THR A 211 -1.88 23.67 -7.46
CA THR A 211 -1.04 22.87 -6.58
C THR A 211 -0.10 23.75 -5.75
N ALA A 212 0.08 23.43 -4.47
CA ALA A 212 1.04 24.06 -3.59
C ALA A 212 1.61 23.04 -2.59
N GLY A 213 2.90 23.12 -2.29
CA GLY A 213 3.57 22.17 -1.41
C GLY A 213 4.76 21.51 -2.09
N ASP A 214 5.27 20.47 -1.44
CA ASP A 214 6.50 19.76 -1.84
C ASP A 214 6.35 18.27 -1.52
N ILE A 215 6.70 17.41 -2.47
CA ILE A 215 6.75 15.96 -2.33
C ILE A 215 8.19 15.51 -2.53
N ARG A 216 8.71 14.78 -1.55
CA ARG A 216 10.08 14.23 -1.60
C ARG A 216 10.06 12.72 -1.54
N VAL A 217 10.69 12.10 -2.51
CA VAL A 217 10.86 10.65 -2.56
C VAL A 217 12.35 10.30 -2.61
N SER A 218 12.81 9.52 -1.64
CA SER A 218 14.15 8.94 -1.61
C SER A 218 14.04 7.43 -1.82
N PRO A 219 14.45 6.91 -3.00
CA PRO A 219 14.47 5.48 -3.27
C PRO A 219 15.46 4.71 -2.39
#